data_AF-A0A260WAQ7-F1
#
_entry.id   AF-A0A260WAQ7-F1
#
_cell.length_a   1.000
_cell.length_b   1.000
_cell.length_c   1.000
_cell.angle_alpha   90.00
_cell.angle_beta   90.00
_cell.angle_gamma   90.00
#
_symmetry.space_group_name_H-M   'P 1'
#
loop_
_entity.id
_entity.type
_entity.pdbx_description
1 polymer ?
#
loop_
_entity_poly.entity_id
_entity_poly.type
_entity_poly.pdbx_seq_one_letter_code
_entity_poly.pdbx_strand_id
1 'polypeptide(L)'
;MSVDTLRRGRLERAIYFARLSVPVDVTMASWKVLLAVQATSFVLLVYGAFSIGIATSKILAVRHHDRTGTAVIDAAAPDSSEAVEKTFRRIGAVVIGLSAIFVATSVSNFFLPGAAQRYDKWVAVAIATVAFIEIIGSVMGAHSARKNNEPVMEALKLVNLAGCCALLVMTQTALLSFAYDGDASRYNAIAGMVFGCVAIILGLRVYTRRAPQRQG
;
A
#
# COMPACT_ATOMS: atom_id res chain seq x y z
N MET A 1 27.55 -10.46 -23.55
CA MET A 1 26.84 -10.54 -22.25
C MET A 1 25.37 -10.81 -22.53
N SER A 2 24.83 -11.95 -22.09
CA SER A 2 23.49 -12.41 -22.51
C SER A 2 22.37 -11.58 -21.88
N VAL A 3 21.27 -11.36 -22.60
CA VAL A 3 20.07 -10.66 -22.11
C VAL A 3 19.54 -11.30 -20.83
N ASP A 4 19.70 -12.62 -20.67
CA ASP A 4 19.29 -13.36 -19.47
C ASP A 4 20.12 -13.03 -18.24
N THR A 5 21.44 -12.81 -18.39
CA THR A 5 22.31 -12.40 -17.27
C THR A 5 21.96 -11.00 -16.74
N LEU A 6 21.57 -10.08 -17.63
CA LEU A 6 21.09 -8.73 -17.26
C LEU A 6 19.69 -8.74 -16.64
N ARG A 7 18.86 -9.74 -16.96
CA ARG A 7 17.51 -9.88 -16.41
C ARG A 7 17.56 -10.47 -14.98
N ARG A 8 18.41 -11.48 -14.76
CA ARG A 8 18.65 -12.09 -13.44
C ARG A 8 19.14 -11.09 -12.39
N GLY A 9 20.19 -10.31 -12.71
CA GLY A 9 20.75 -9.35 -11.75
C GLY A 9 19.80 -8.19 -11.40
N ARG A 10 18.84 -7.85 -12.27
CA ARG A 10 17.80 -6.84 -11.96
C ARG A 10 16.70 -7.40 -11.07
N LEU A 11 16.31 -8.66 -11.30
CA LEU A 11 15.31 -9.35 -10.47
C LEU A 11 15.84 -9.54 -9.05
N GLU A 12 17.08 -10.00 -8.89
CA GLU A 12 17.75 -10.14 -7.59
C GLU A 12 17.79 -8.83 -6.81
N ARG A 13 18.11 -7.71 -7.46
CA ARG A 13 18.10 -6.39 -6.81
C ARG A 13 16.69 -5.97 -6.37
N ALA A 14 15.69 -6.14 -7.22
CA ALA A 14 14.30 -5.79 -6.87
C ALA A 14 13.80 -6.61 -5.67
N ILE A 15 14.17 -7.88 -5.60
CA ILE A 15 13.78 -8.79 -4.52
C ILE A 15 14.58 -8.53 -3.25
N TYR A 16 15.85 -8.18 -3.37
CA TYR A 16 16.67 -7.70 -2.26
C TYR A 16 16.07 -6.43 -1.64
N PHE A 17 15.68 -5.45 -2.47
CA PHE A 17 14.97 -4.25 -1.98
C PHE A 17 13.63 -4.59 -1.36
N ALA A 18 12.87 -5.53 -1.92
CA ALA A 18 11.61 -5.99 -1.34
C ALA A 18 11.85 -6.59 0.06
N ARG A 19 12.83 -7.50 0.21
CA ARG A 19 13.22 -8.09 1.49
C ARG A 19 13.68 -7.06 2.50
N LEU A 20 14.49 -6.09 2.08
CA LEU A 20 14.95 -5.01 2.95
C LEU A 20 13.78 -4.12 3.40
N SER A 21 12.76 -3.97 2.57
CA SER A 21 11.57 -3.18 2.90
C SER A 21 10.60 -3.88 3.85
N VAL A 22 10.58 -5.22 3.94
CA VAL A 22 9.68 -5.96 4.83
C VAL A 22 9.83 -5.58 6.31
N PRO A 23 11.02 -5.60 6.94
CA PRO A 23 11.15 -5.22 8.35
C PRO A 23 10.77 -3.75 8.57
N VAL A 24 11.10 -2.88 7.61
CA VAL A 24 10.71 -1.46 7.65
C VAL A 24 9.19 -1.33 7.64
N ASP A 25 8.49 -2.01 6.72
CA ASP A 25 7.02 -2.00 6.63
C ASP A 25 6.35 -2.59 7.87
N VAL A 26 6.95 -3.61 8.51
CA VAL A 26 6.44 -4.23 9.75
C VAL A 26 6.62 -3.31 10.95
N THR A 27 7.79 -2.67 11.09
CA THR A 27 8.00 -1.62 12.10
C THR A 27 7.04 -0.46 11.85
N MET A 28 6.77 -0.15 10.58
CA MET A 28 5.82 0.89 10.15
C MET A 28 4.37 0.56 10.48
N ALA A 29 3.93 -0.67 10.26
CA ALA A 29 2.60 -1.13 10.67
C ALA A 29 2.45 -1.06 12.21
N SER A 30 3.48 -1.46 12.94
CA SER A 30 3.50 -1.48 14.40
C SER A 30 3.29 -0.10 15.03
N TRP A 31 3.97 0.95 14.54
CA TRP A 31 3.77 2.29 15.12
C TRP A 31 2.37 2.85 14.82
N LYS A 32 1.80 2.57 13.64
CA LYS A 32 0.44 3.02 13.30
C LYS A 32 -0.59 2.37 14.20
N VAL A 33 -0.44 1.09 14.51
CA VAL A 33 -1.32 0.39 15.47
C VAL A 33 -1.16 0.99 16.87
N LEU A 34 0.07 1.27 17.32
CA LEU A 34 0.31 1.93 18.61
C LEU A 34 -0.33 3.32 18.70
N LEU A 35 -0.25 4.11 17.64
CA LEU A 35 -0.92 5.40 17.58
C LEU A 35 -2.44 5.27 17.49
N ALA A 36 -2.94 4.27 16.76
CA ALA A 36 -4.37 4.04 16.65
C ALA A 36 -5.00 3.70 18.00
N VAL A 37 -4.29 2.89 18.81
CA VAL A 37 -4.68 2.56 20.18
C VAL A 37 -4.62 3.81 21.08
N GLN A 38 -3.54 4.60 21.04
CA GLN A 38 -3.41 5.81 21.86
C GLN A 38 -4.44 6.89 21.50
N ALA A 39 -4.71 7.09 20.21
CA ALA A 39 -5.62 8.13 19.74
C ALA A 39 -7.09 7.68 19.71
N THR A 40 -7.39 6.42 20.08
CA THR A 40 -8.72 5.78 19.96
C THR A 40 -9.36 6.01 18.58
N SER A 41 -8.53 6.01 17.52
CA SER A 41 -8.96 6.47 16.20
C SER A 41 -9.14 5.29 15.26
N PHE A 42 -10.41 5.01 14.93
CA PHE A 42 -10.78 4.00 13.94
C PHE A 42 -10.11 4.25 12.58
N VAL A 43 -9.89 5.52 12.22
CA VAL A 43 -9.21 5.91 10.97
C VAL A 43 -7.74 5.50 10.99
N LEU A 44 -7.04 5.67 12.11
CA LEU A 44 -5.66 5.19 12.28
C LEU A 44 -5.57 3.65 12.26
N LEU A 45 -6.59 2.94 12.77
CA LEU A 45 -6.67 1.48 12.64
C LEU A 45 -6.78 1.05 11.17
N VAL A 46 -7.61 1.74 10.38
CA VAL A 46 -7.76 1.47 8.94
C VAL A 46 -6.43 1.69 8.20
N TYR A 47 -5.67 2.75 8.55
CA TYR A 47 -4.33 2.96 8.00
C TYR A 47 -3.33 1.86 8.40
N GLY A 48 -3.37 1.40 9.65
CA GLY A 48 -2.58 0.27 10.12
C GLY A 48 -2.89 -1.02 9.36
N ALA A 49 -4.18 -1.33 9.17
CA ALA A 49 -4.64 -2.48 8.40
C ALA A 49 -4.18 -2.42 6.93
N PHE A 50 -4.17 -1.22 6.33
CA PHE A 50 -3.61 -0.99 5.00
C PHE A 50 -2.12 -1.36 4.93
N SER A 51 -1.31 -0.89 5.87
CA SER A 51 0.12 -1.23 5.94
C SER A 51 0.36 -2.73 6.12
N ILE A 52 -0.46 -3.40 6.94
CA ILE A 52 -0.39 -4.87 7.11
C ILE A 52 -0.74 -5.59 5.81
N GLY A 53 -1.76 -5.15 5.07
CA GLY A 53 -2.15 -5.73 3.78
C GLY A 53 -1.01 -5.62 2.74
N ILE A 54 -0.33 -4.48 2.70
CA ILE A 54 0.84 -4.24 1.83
C ILE A 54 2.01 -5.15 2.25
N ALA A 55 2.34 -5.19 3.54
CA ALA A 55 3.43 -6.03 4.06
C ALA A 55 3.16 -7.52 3.78
N THR A 56 1.93 -7.98 3.99
CA THR A 56 1.52 -9.37 3.69
C THR A 56 1.67 -9.69 2.20
N SER A 57 1.28 -8.76 1.32
CA SER A 57 1.45 -8.91 -0.13
C SER A 57 2.92 -9.05 -0.53
N LYS A 58 3.81 -8.24 0.06
CA LYS A 58 5.26 -8.33 -0.16
C LYS A 58 5.84 -9.65 0.39
N ILE A 59 5.43 -10.08 1.58
CA ILE A 59 5.88 -11.33 2.19
C ILE A 59 5.44 -12.53 1.33
N LEU A 60 4.21 -12.54 0.82
CA LEU A 60 3.73 -13.59 -0.08
C LEU A 60 4.51 -13.62 -1.40
N ALA A 61 4.80 -12.44 -1.98
CA ALA A 61 5.62 -12.34 -3.19
C ALA A 61 7.07 -12.84 -2.97
N VAL A 62 7.68 -12.50 -1.83
CA VAL A 62 9.04 -12.94 -1.47
C VAL A 62 9.08 -14.43 -1.12
N ARG A 63 8.13 -14.95 -0.35
CA ARG A 63 8.08 -16.38 0.02
C ARG A 63 7.85 -17.28 -1.19
N HIS A 64 7.08 -16.83 -2.18
CA HIS A 64 6.99 -17.52 -3.46
C HIS A 64 8.31 -17.54 -4.23
N HIS A 65 9.14 -16.51 -4.10
CA HIS A 65 10.48 -16.48 -4.69
C HIS A 65 11.49 -17.37 -3.96
N ASP A 66 11.41 -17.49 -2.62
CA ASP A 66 12.34 -18.30 -1.82
C ASP A 66 12.10 -19.80 -1.89
N ARG A 67 10.85 -20.25 -2.07
CA ARG A 67 10.51 -21.69 -2.15
C ARG A 67 10.77 -22.31 -3.51
N THR A 68 10.98 -21.51 -4.53
CA THR A 68 11.21 -21.94 -5.90
C THR A 68 12.11 -20.89 -6.51
N GLY A 69 13.42 -21.12 -6.53
CA GLY A 69 14.45 -20.16 -7.00
C GLY A 69 14.31 -19.69 -8.46
N THR A 70 13.17 -19.95 -9.11
CA THR A 70 12.80 -19.61 -10.48
C THR A 70 11.29 -19.37 -10.70
N ALA A 71 10.41 -19.29 -9.69
CA ALA A 71 8.94 -19.25 -9.92
C ALA A 71 8.27 -17.86 -9.94
N VAL A 72 9.03 -16.77 -10.09
CA VAL A 72 8.44 -15.57 -10.73
C VAL A 72 8.52 -15.71 -12.27
N ILE A 73 9.43 -16.58 -12.75
CA ILE A 73 9.59 -16.97 -14.17
C ILE A 73 8.73 -18.19 -14.52
N ASP A 74 8.41 -19.07 -13.56
CA ASP A 74 7.48 -20.20 -13.74
C ASP A 74 6.01 -19.87 -13.41
N ALA A 75 5.50 -18.75 -13.93
CA ALA A 75 4.06 -18.65 -14.25
C ALA A 75 3.66 -19.55 -15.45
N ALA A 76 4.52 -20.53 -15.78
CA ALA A 76 4.46 -21.40 -16.96
C ALA A 76 3.90 -22.80 -16.65
N ALA A 77 3.63 -23.14 -15.38
CA ALA A 77 2.81 -24.30 -15.05
C ALA A 77 1.33 -23.86 -15.05
N PRO A 78 0.41 -24.56 -15.75
CA PRO A 78 -1.01 -24.16 -15.83
C PRO A 78 -1.66 -23.99 -14.46
N ASP A 79 -1.22 -24.76 -13.45
CA ASP A 79 -1.70 -24.71 -12.06
C ASP A 79 -1.19 -23.46 -11.27
N SER A 80 -0.05 -22.89 -11.68
CA SER A 80 0.56 -21.72 -11.03
C SER A 80 -0.10 -20.39 -11.42
N SER A 81 -0.61 -20.29 -12.66
CA SER A 81 -1.28 -19.10 -13.18
C SER A 81 -2.58 -18.80 -12.43
N GLU A 82 -3.34 -19.84 -12.11
CA GLU A 82 -4.60 -19.72 -11.35
C GLU A 82 -4.33 -19.32 -9.89
N ALA A 83 -3.28 -19.86 -9.26
CA ALA A 83 -2.86 -19.49 -7.91
C ALA A 83 -2.42 -18.02 -7.81
N VAL A 84 -1.69 -17.52 -8.80
CA VAL A 84 -1.28 -16.10 -8.90
C VAL A 84 -2.51 -15.19 -9.08
N GLU A 85 -3.45 -15.57 -9.94
CA GLU A 85 -4.69 -14.81 -10.15
C GLU A 85 -5.58 -14.80 -8.90
N LYS A 86 -5.72 -15.93 -8.21
CA LYS A 86 -6.41 -16.01 -6.91
C LYS A 86 -5.75 -15.09 -5.88
N THR A 87 -4.43 -15.00 -5.88
CA THR A 87 -3.68 -14.11 -4.98
C THR A 87 -3.95 -12.64 -5.31
N PHE A 88 -3.94 -12.23 -6.58
CA PHE A 88 -4.30 -10.87 -6.98
C PHE A 88 -5.75 -10.53 -6.65
N ARG A 89 -6.70 -11.45 -6.87
CA ARG A 89 -8.10 -11.27 -6.46
C ARG A 89 -8.22 -11.05 -4.96
N ARG A 90 -7.53 -11.83 -4.13
CA ARG A 90 -7.52 -11.64 -2.67
C ARG A 90 -6.94 -10.28 -2.27
N ILE A 91 -5.78 -9.91 -2.80
CA ILE A 91 -5.13 -8.63 -2.52
C ILE A 91 -6.02 -7.46 -2.96
N GLY A 92 -6.54 -7.52 -4.18
CA GLY A 92 -7.45 -6.51 -4.72
C GLY A 92 -8.72 -6.38 -3.88
N ALA A 93 -9.33 -7.48 -3.45
CA ALA A 93 -10.51 -7.48 -2.59
C ALA A 93 -10.22 -6.84 -1.21
N VAL A 94 -9.07 -7.14 -0.61
CA VAL A 94 -8.65 -6.51 0.65
C VAL A 94 -8.47 -5.00 0.47
N VAL A 95 -7.77 -4.56 -0.58
CA VAL A 95 -7.58 -3.12 -0.86
C VAL A 95 -8.91 -2.43 -1.11
N ILE A 96 -9.81 -3.03 -1.88
CA ILE A 96 -11.16 -2.48 -2.13
C ILE A 96 -11.93 -2.38 -0.81
N GLY A 97 -11.96 -3.44 0.00
CA GLY A 97 -12.70 -3.47 1.26
C GLY A 97 -12.19 -2.41 2.25
N LEU A 98 -10.87 -2.32 2.43
CA LEU A 98 -10.26 -1.29 3.29
C LEU A 98 -10.51 0.12 2.76
N SER A 99 -10.41 0.32 1.45
CA SER A 99 -10.70 1.63 0.82
C SER A 99 -12.18 2.01 0.94
N ALA A 100 -13.09 1.05 0.81
CA ALA A 100 -14.53 1.29 0.96
C ALA A 100 -14.88 1.68 2.40
N ILE A 101 -14.31 0.99 3.40
CA ILE A 101 -14.43 1.38 4.81
C ILE A 101 -13.88 2.79 5.01
N PHE A 102 -12.71 3.09 4.43
CA PHE A 102 -12.09 4.41 4.53
C PHE A 102 -12.92 5.53 3.88
N VAL A 103 -13.55 5.27 2.73
CA VAL A 103 -14.50 6.21 2.11
C VAL A 103 -15.74 6.37 2.99
N ALA A 104 -16.30 5.28 3.50
CA ALA A 104 -17.49 5.33 4.36
C ALA A 104 -17.24 6.12 5.65
N THR A 105 -16.07 5.96 6.28
CA THR A 105 -15.70 6.76 7.44
C THR A 105 -15.48 8.22 7.07
N SER A 106 -14.89 8.50 5.91
CA SER A 106 -14.70 9.88 5.41
C SER A 106 -16.04 10.56 5.12
N VAL A 107 -16.99 9.84 4.51
CA VAL A 107 -18.37 10.31 4.27
C VAL A 107 -19.07 10.58 5.60
N SER A 108 -18.98 9.65 6.56
CA SER A 108 -19.56 9.83 7.90
C SER A 108 -18.99 11.08 8.57
N ASN A 109 -17.67 11.25 8.56
CA ASN A 109 -17.00 12.40 9.19
C ASN A 109 -17.25 13.72 8.46
N PHE A 110 -17.67 13.69 7.19
CA PHE A 110 -18.10 14.88 6.45
C PHE A 110 -19.47 15.39 6.93
N PHE A 111 -20.42 14.49 7.12
CA PHE A 111 -21.81 14.83 7.52
C PHE A 111 -21.97 14.98 9.03
N LEU A 112 -21.22 14.20 9.80
CA LEU A 112 -21.22 14.18 11.27
C LEU A 112 -19.79 14.40 11.74
N PRO A 113 -19.25 15.65 11.66
CA PRO A 113 -17.89 15.92 12.08
C PRO A 113 -17.74 15.62 13.56
N GLY A 114 -16.86 14.68 13.89
CA GLY A 114 -16.42 14.48 15.27
C GLY A 114 -15.53 15.63 15.74
N ALA A 115 -15.00 15.53 16.96
CA ALA A 115 -13.99 16.47 17.42
C ALA A 115 -12.79 16.48 16.46
N ALA A 116 -12.37 17.68 16.05
CA ALA A 116 -11.22 17.85 15.19
C ALA A 116 -10.00 17.15 15.82
N GLN A 117 -9.34 16.31 15.04
CA GLN A 117 -8.12 15.64 15.49
C GLN A 117 -7.04 16.70 15.69
N ARG A 118 -6.62 16.90 16.94
CA ARG A 118 -5.51 17.78 17.31
C ARG A 118 -4.35 16.93 17.79
N TYR A 119 -3.20 17.08 17.14
CA TYR A 119 -1.96 16.47 17.57
C TYR A 119 -1.05 17.56 18.13
N ASP A 120 -0.23 17.20 19.12
CA ASP A 120 0.90 18.05 19.47
C ASP A 120 1.79 18.27 18.23
N LYS A 121 2.36 19.47 18.09
CA LYS A 121 3.16 19.85 16.93
C LYS A 121 4.26 18.84 16.63
N TRP A 122 4.97 18.35 17.65
CA TRP A 122 6.07 17.41 17.45
C TRP A 122 5.57 16.03 17.04
N VAL A 123 4.42 15.60 17.58
CA VAL A 123 3.76 14.35 17.17
C VAL A 123 3.29 14.44 15.71
N ALA A 124 2.66 15.55 15.32
CA ALA A 124 2.23 15.77 13.95
C ALA A 124 3.39 15.77 12.94
N VAL A 125 4.49 16.46 13.27
CA VAL A 125 5.71 16.48 12.44
C VAL A 125 6.33 15.08 12.33
N ALA A 126 6.34 14.30 13.41
CA ALA A 126 6.81 12.91 13.38
C ALA A 126 5.94 12.04 12.46
N ILE A 127 4.61 12.12 12.58
CA ILE A 127 3.66 11.40 11.71
C ILE A 127 3.91 11.76 10.24
N ALA A 128 4.00 13.06 9.94
CA ALA A 128 4.22 13.53 8.58
C ALA A 128 5.56 13.04 8.01
N THR A 129 6.63 13.09 8.81
CA THR A 129 7.97 12.64 8.41
C THR A 129 7.98 11.15 8.08
N VAL A 130 7.41 10.32 8.96
CA VAL A 130 7.33 8.87 8.73
C VAL A 130 6.50 8.56 7.50
N ALA A 131 5.35 9.24 7.32
CA ALA A 131 4.52 9.08 6.14
C ALA A 131 5.23 9.48 4.84
N PHE A 132 6.02 10.55 4.84
CA PHE A 132 6.83 10.92 3.66
C PHE A 132 7.90 9.88 3.34
N ILE A 133 8.59 9.32 4.35
CA ILE A 133 9.55 8.22 4.16
C ILE A 133 8.85 7.02 3.53
N GLU A 134 7.65 6.67 3.99
CA GLU A 134 6.85 5.57 3.44
C GLU A 134 6.42 5.81 1.98
N ILE A 135 5.99 7.03 1.66
CA ILE A 135 5.63 7.41 0.30
C ILE A 135 6.86 7.32 -0.61
N ILE A 136 8.01 7.87 -0.19
CA ILE A 136 9.26 7.82 -0.96
C ILE A 136 9.69 6.36 -1.18
N GLY A 137 9.68 5.53 -0.14
CA GLY A 137 9.98 4.10 -0.23
C GLY A 137 9.05 3.36 -1.19
N SER A 138 7.74 3.63 -1.10
CA SER A 138 6.72 3.04 -1.98
C SER A 138 6.90 3.45 -3.44
N VAL A 139 7.23 4.72 -3.70
CA VAL A 139 7.50 5.26 -5.04
C VAL A 139 8.81 4.69 -5.61
N MET A 140 9.89 4.62 -4.84
CA MET A 140 11.15 4.03 -5.28
C MET A 140 10.99 2.54 -5.58
N GLY A 141 10.27 1.80 -4.73
CA GLY A 141 9.91 0.41 -4.97
C GLY A 141 9.10 0.25 -6.26
N ALA A 142 8.08 1.08 -6.46
CA ALA A 142 7.26 1.11 -7.68
C ALA A 142 8.04 1.51 -8.95
N HIS A 143 9.07 2.35 -8.82
CA HIS A 143 9.93 2.74 -9.93
C HIS A 143 10.91 1.62 -10.32
N SER A 144 11.54 0.98 -9.34
CA SER A 144 12.41 -0.19 -9.56
C SER A 144 11.65 -1.35 -10.21
N ALA A 145 10.43 -1.57 -9.73
CA ALA A 145 9.43 -2.50 -10.25
C ALA A 145 9.10 -2.29 -11.73
N ARG A 146 9.08 -1.03 -12.19
CA ARG A 146 8.65 -0.63 -13.54
C ARG A 146 9.57 -1.16 -14.65
N LYS A 147 10.80 -1.56 -14.31
CA LYS A 147 11.79 -2.04 -15.28
C LYS A 147 11.65 -3.54 -15.60
N ASN A 148 10.81 -4.25 -14.85
CA ASN A 148 10.51 -5.67 -15.04
C ASN A 148 9.02 -5.79 -15.36
N ASN A 149 8.67 -6.17 -16.60
CA ASN A 149 7.29 -6.34 -17.09
C ASN A 149 6.59 -7.58 -16.48
N GLU A 150 6.75 -7.79 -15.18
CA GLU A 150 6.15 -8.91 -14.47
C GLU A 150 4.83 -8.49 -13.82
N PRO A 151 3.75 -9.26 -14.00
CA PRO A 151 2.41 -8.92 -13.51
C PRO A 151 2.34 -8.71 -12.00
N VAL A 152 3.11 -9.51 -11.26
CA VAL A 152 3.22 -9.42 -9.80
C VAL A 152 3.80 -8.07 -9.40
N MET A 153 4.79 -7.59 -10.15
CA MET A 153 5.51 -6.36 -9.87
C MET A 153 4.64 -5.12 -10.12
N GLU A 154 3.81 -5.16 -11.16
CA GLU A 154 2.84 -4.10 -11.42
C GLU A 154 1.64 -4.17 -10.45
N ALA A 155 1.19 -5.35 -10.01
CA ALA A 155 0.18 -5.46 -8.96
C ALA A 155 0.68 -4.85 -7.64
N LEU A 156 1.94 -5.14 -7.28
CA LEU A 156 2.58 -4.56 -6.10
C LEU A 156 2.69 -3.03 -6.20
N LYS A 157 2.97 -2.51 -7.39
CA LYS A 157 2.96 -1.05 -7.64
C LYS A 157 1.58 -0.44 -7.40
N LEU A 158 0.50 -1.07 -7.87
CA LEU A 158 -0.87 -0.58 -7.66
C LEU A 158 -1.25 -0.60 -6.17
N VAL A 159 -0.88 -1.66 -5.45
CA VAL A 159 -1.08 -1.79 -4.00
C VAL A 159 -0.32 -0.72 -3.22
N ASN A 160 0.96 -0.49 -3.55
CA ASN A 160 1.75 0.58 -2.94
C ASN A 160 1.13 1.96 -3.22
N LEU A 161 0.65 2.20 -4.44
CA LEU A 161 0.01 3.47 -4.79
C LEU A 161 -1.30 3.69 -4.01
N ALA A 162 -2.09 2.64 -3.79
CA ALA A 162 -3.27 2.70 -2.92
C ALA A 162 -2.88 3.02 -1.46
N GLY A 163 -1.81 2.42 -0.95
CA GLY A 163 -1.24 2.77 0.35
C GLY A 163 -0.81 4.23 0.46
N CYS A 164 -0.14 4.76 -0.58
CA CYS A 164 0.24 6.17 -0.64
C CYS A 164 -0.98 7.11 -0.59
N CYS A 165 -2.11 6.74 -1.21
CA CYS A 165 -3.34 7.53 -1.14
C CYS A 165 -3.80 7.69 0.31
N ALA A 166 -3.77 6.61 1.08
CA ALA A 166 -4.15 6.62 2.49
C ALA A 166 -3.14 7.43 3.34
N LEU A 167 -1.83 7.26 3.08
CA LEU A 167 -0.77 8.03 3.74
C LEU A 167 -0.89 9.53 3.50
N LEU A 168 -1.22 9.96 2.28
CA LEU A 168 -1.39 11.38 1.96
C LEU A 168 -2.50 12.02 2.80
N VAL A 169 -3.62 11.33 3.01
CA VAL A 169 -4.72 11.83 3.84
C VAL A 169 -4.31 11.88 5.32
N MET A 170 -3.56 10.89 5.81
CA MET A 170 -3.00 10.90 7.16
C MET A 170 -2.03 12.08 7.34
N THR A 171 -1.11 12.29 6.40
CA THR A 171 -0.15 13.41 6.44
C THR A 171 -0.87 14.75 6.42
N GLN A 172 -1.87 14.91 5.55
CA GLN A 172 -2.69 16.12 5.52
C GLN A 172 -3.37 16.34 6.87
N THR A 173 -4.00 15.31 7.44
CA THR A 173 -4.67 15.40 8.73
C THR A 173 -3.69 15.82 9.84
N ALA A 174 -2.49 15.24 9.85
CA ALA A 174 -1.45 15.58 10.82
C ALA A 174 -0.93 17.02 10.63
N LEU A 175 -0.68 17.46 9.39
CA LEU A 175 -0.19 18.81 9.13
C LEU A 175 -1.24 19.87 9.48
N LEU A 176 -2.51 19.68 9.08
CA LEU A 176 -3.57 20.64 9.39
C LEU A 176 -3.89 20.69 10.89
N SER A 177 -3.66 19.62 11.65
CA SER A 177 -3.99 19.59 13.09
C SER A 177 -3.18 20.60 13.93
N PHE A 178 -2.03 21.06 13.42
CA PHE A 178 -1.21 22.08 14.08
C PHE A 178 -0.97 23.34 13.24
N ALA A 179 -1.11 23.27 11.92
CA ALA A 179 -0.84 24.40 11.02
C ALA A 179 -2.10 25.21 10.65
N TYR A 180 -3.30 24.69 10.92
CA TYR A 180 -4.55 25.37 10.65
C TYR A 180 -5.32 25.60 11.96
N ASP A 181 -5.65 26.85 12.23
CA ASP A 181 -6.34 27.24 13.48
C ASP A 181 -7.86 26.94 13.45
N GLY A 182 -8.43 26.68 12.25
CA GLY A 182 -9.84 26.34 12.08
C GLY A 182 -10.13 24.83 12.15
N ASP A 183 -11.41 24.47 11.97
CA ASP A 183 -11.80 23.05 11.89
C ASP A 183 -11.47 22.46 10.52
N ALA A 184 -10.40 21.66 10.47
CA ALA A 184 -9.93 20.98 9.28
C ALA A 184 -10.75 19.72 8.90
N SER A 185 -11.72 19.30 9.71
CA SER A 185 -12.38 17.99 9.60
C SER A 185 -13.01 17.77 8.23
N ARG A 186 -13.66 18.79 7.66
CA ARG A 186 -14.28 18.71 6.33
C ARG A 186 -13.25 18.57 5.20
N TYR A 187 -12.14 19.31 5.27
CA TYR A 187 -11.07 19.21 4.27
C TYR A 187 -10.42 17.83 4.29
N ASN A 188 -10.20 17.27 5.49
CA ASN A 188 -9.66 15.93 5.67
C ASN A 188 -10.65 14.85 5.19
N ALA A 189 -11.95 15.04 5.44
CA ALA A 189 -12.99 14.14 4.96
C ALA A 189 -13.09 14.16 3.41
N ILE A 190 -13.02 15.32 2.78
CA ILE A 190 -12.99 15.43 1.30
C ILE A 190 -11.76 14.72 0.73
N ALA A 191 -10.58 14.94 1.32
CA ALA A 191 -9.37 14.23 0.91
C ALA A 191 -9.53 12.71 1.06
N GLY A 192 -10.08 12.24 2.19
CA GLY A 192 -10.38 10.83 2.44
C GLY A 192 -11.32 10.22 1.39
N MET A 193 -12.38 10.93 1.00
CA MET A 193 -13.28 10.49 -0.07
C MET A 193 -12.56 10.40 -1.42
N VAL A 194 -11.82 11.44 -1.82
CA VAL A 194 -11.12 11.47 -3.12
C VAL A 194 -10.06 10.38 -3.21
N PHE A 195 -9.14 10.34 -2.24
CA PHE A 195 -8.04 9.37 -2.24
C PHE A 195 -8.51 7.95 -1.95
N GLY A 196 -9.58 7.77 -1.17
CA GLY A 196 -10.23 6.49 -0.97
C GLY A 196 -10.86 5.95 -2.27
N CYS A 197 -11.57 6.78 -3.04
CA CYS A 197 -12.09 6.39 -4.35
C CYS A 197 -10.98 6.01 -5.34
N VAL A 198 -9.88 6.76 -5.36
CA VAL A 198 -8.69 6.38 -6.15
C VAL A 198 -8.15 5.02 -5.71
N ALA A 199 -8.03 4.77 -4.41
CA ALA A 199 -7.57 3.49 -3.87
C ALA A 199 -8.51 2.32 -4.24
N ILE A 200 -9.83 2.53 -4.26
CA ILE A 200 -10.81 1.54 -4.78
C ILE A 200 -10.51 1.20 -6.25
N ILE A 201 -10.31 2.21 -7.10
CA ILE A 201 -10.01 1.99 -8.53
C ILE A 201 -8.71 1.19 -8.69
N LEU A 202 -7.68 1.50 -7.89
CA LEU A 202 -6.42 0.74 -7.89
C LEU A 202 -6.61 -0.70 -7.42
N GLY A 203 -7.41 -0.92 -6.37
CA GLY A 203 -7.78 -2.25 -5.88
C GLY A 203 -8.56 -3.06 -6.93
N LEU A 204 -9.50 -2.44 -7.66
CA LEU A 204 -10.22 -3.05 -8.77
C LEU A 204 -9.27 -3.48 -9.89
N ARG A 205 -8.31 -2.62 -10.26
CA ARG A 205 -7.28 -2.97 -11.26
C ARG A 205 -6.44 -4.17 -10.85
N VAL A 206 -6.14 -4.31 -9.56
CA VAL A 206 -5.45 -5.50 -9.03
C VAL A 206 -6.39 -6.71 -9.07
N TYR A 207 -7.64 -6.54 -8.66
CA TYR A 207 -8.65 -7.61 -8.59
C TYR A 207 -8.96 -8.24 -9.95
N THR A 208 -9.16 -7.43 -10.98
CA THR A 208 -9.52 -7.91 -12.33
C THR A 208 -8.32 -8.35 -13.14
N ARG A 209 -7.13 -8.38 -12.52
CA ARG A 209 -5.89 -8.67 -13.23
C ARG A 209 -5.78 -10.16 -13.52
N ARG A 210 -5.55 -10.49 -14.80
CA ARG A 210 -5.24 -11.84 -15.25
C ARG A 210 -3.73 -12.07 -15.28
N ALA A 211 -3.31 -13.30 -15.03
CA ALA A 211 -1.94 -13.71 -15.29
C ALA A 211 -1.67 -13.67 -16.82
N PRO A 212 -0.46 -13.30 -17.25
CA PRO A 212 -0.09 -13.19 -18.65
C PRO A 212 -0.03 -14.58 -19.24
N GLN A 213 -0.89 -14.85 -20.21
CA GLN A 213 -0.78 -16.03 -21.05
C GLN A 213 0.34 -15.76 -22.06
N ARG A 214 1.42 -16.57 -22.03
CA ARG A 214 2.36 -16.60 -23.16
C ARG A 214 1.60 -17.16 -24.35
N GLN A 215 1.42 -16.35 -25.39
CA GLN A 215 1.17 -16.87 -26.73
C GLN A 215 2.41 -17.67 -27.13
N GLY A 216 2.20 -18.95 -27.44
CA GLY A 216 3.24 -19.91 -27.80
C GLY A 216 3.96 -19.56 -29.09
#